data_AF-A0A0G4IKW2-F1
#
_entry.id   AF-A0A0G4IKW2-F1
#
_cell.length_a   1.000
_cell.length_b   1.000
_cell.length_c   1.000
_cell.angle_alpha   90.00
_cell.angle_beta   90.00
_cell.angle_gamma   90.00
#
_symmetry.space_group_name_H-M   'P 1'
#
loop_
_entity.id
_entity.type
_entity.pdbx_description
1 polymer ?
#
loop_
_entity_poly.entity_id
_entity_poly.type
_entity_poly.pdbx_seq_one_letter_code
_entity_poly.pdbx_strand_id
1 'polypeptide(L)'
;MQLVLICGRQRHACELGAGTRVADVRRIASEAFGLDRGTLKLVGWANRSDSDEIPIRASGKPLKVNVIGSATHVVESVRQASEVQRVADEEAKRLEKFEEERRRLREVAEAERRAAETAALAERRAAEEAERQRRRAELEEQRRAQMLARQLERIHRLPQDPQQTPDHLFRIVNGPLRRVLRCAEPIGEPCEPNIQFNRQAELPPEILEAAMDPERTTPLLPLFLVLRNEDRVYYVGVSEFSAAPGSIRLPPAAMKDLQVAVGQSLSLESISPVQGESVAIRPLDETFFWIEPSERAALLEFELRQRQLVVEGEILDLYYLGGLFQVVVETTRPGNPISIINTDLVTEILQPLNPAPIRAVPVDGSCIVPDIPESQSNVMTFVVDGRVPQQLNVQCRFATGDCDLYISSTTREPSPANFDVCFQAAGEASVTHEFVPGRYFVAIHAWTAATGVELTIRPAEKTTGYAMDATVNTENMSTCPNCRRPIPAPSLQLHSLQCSRTMYFCEKCSRALSRTERAKHDALQHSQMHCECGFVAEQAALMVHRREQCKFRPTSCIYCPMRVHQVQRGPHQQICGLRDSTCRICYQQFKRKEIRRHMEREHNIDPRTVTAHDIHR
;
A
#
# COMPACT_ATOMS: atom_id res chain seq x y z
N MET A 1 0.13 77.47 14.13
CA MET A 1 0.52 77.03 12.77
C MET A 1 1.83 77.72 12.42
N GLN A 2 2.79 77.01 11.82
CA GLN A 2 4.01 77.65 11.31
C GLN A 2 3.75 78.11 9.87
N LEU A 3 3.94 79.40 9.66
CA LEU A 3 3.80 80.03 8.36
C LEU A 3 5.20 80.26 7.78
N VAL A 4 5.41 79.78 6.56
CA VAL A 4 6.69 79.95 5.84
C VAL A 4 6.56 81.10 4.85
N LEU A 5 7.41 82.11 5.04
CA LEU A 5 7.49 83.31 4.22
C LEU A 5 8.80 83.32 3.42
N ILE A 6 8.74 83.82 2.20
CA ILE A 6 9.93 83.95 1.34
C ILE A 6 10.17 85.42 1.05
N CYS A 7 11.39 85.88 1.35
CA CYS A 7 11.90 87.20 0.99
C CYS A 7 13.13 87.00 0.09
N GLY A 8 12.99 87.31 -1.20
CA GLY A 8 14.04 87.01 -2.18
C GLY A 8 14.32 85.49 -2.28
N ARG A 9 15.54 85.06 -1.95
CA ARG A 9 15.96 83.65 -1.96
C ARG A 9 15.97 82.98 -0.57
N GLN A 10 15.66 83.71 0.49
CA GLN A 10 15.69 83.20 1.86
C GLN A 10 14.29 82.85 2.37
N ARG A 11 14.21 81.76 3.15
CA ARG A 11 12.98 81.25 3.76
C ARG A 11 12.98 81.56 5.26
N HIS A 12 11.89 82.12 5.75
CA HIS A 12 11.70 82.46 7.15
C HIS A 12 10.43 81.78 7.67
N ALA A 13 10.51 81.12 8.83
CA ALA A 13 9.36 80.51 9.48
C ALA A 13 8.93 81.36 10.68
N CYS A 14 7.64 81.68 10.76
CA CYS A 14 7.07 82.46 11.85
C CYS A 14 5.92 81.69 12.51
N GLU A 15 5.90 81.67 13.84
CA GLU A 15 4.82 81.05 14.61
C GLU A 15 3.69 82.06 14.84
N LEU A 16 2.49 81.72 14.36
CA LEU A 16 1.31 82.55 14.54
C LEU A 16 0.38 81.94 15.59
N GLY A 17 -0.04 82.77 16.54
CA GLY A 17 -1.05 82.45 17.55
C GLY A 17 -2.45 82.29 16.94
N ALA A 18 -3.30 81.48 17.59
CA ALA A 18 -4.66 81.21 17.13
C ALA A 18 -5.51 82.48 17.05
N GLY A 19 -6.23 82.69 15.93
CA GLY A 19 -7.10 83.85 15.70
C GLY A 19 -6.44 85.05 14.98
N THR A 20 -5.18 84.93 14.57
CA THR A 20 -4.48 86.01 13.84
C THR A 20 -5.05 86.19 12.43
N ARG A 21 -5.43 87.43 12.05
CA ARG A 21 -5.98 87.74 10.73
C ARG A 21 -4.90 87.76 9.65
N VAL A 22 -5.22 87.24 8.46
CA VAL A 22 -4.27 87.09 7.33
C VAL A 22 -3.64 88.42 6.89
N ALA A 23 -4.37 89.54 7.04
CA ALA A 23 -3.86 90.87 6.71
C ALA A 23 -2.72 91.35 7.63
N ASP A 24 -2.69 90.87 8.88
CA ASP A 24 -1.71 91.30 9.89
C ASP A 24 -0.39 90.52 9.83
N VAL A 25 -0.37 89.41 9.08
CA VAL A 25 0.76 88.47 8.97
C VAL A 25 2.01 89.12 8.40
N ARG A 26 1.88 89.95 7.36
CA ARG A 26 3.03 90.64 6.75
C ARG A 26 3.64 91.69 7.68
N ARG A 27 2.81 92.30 8.53
CA ARG A 27 3.26 93.26 9.54
C ARG A 27 4.05 92.56 10.64
N ILE A 28 3.52 91.47 11.20
CA ILE A 28 4.17 90.70 12.26
C ILE A 28 5.50 90.13 11.79
N ALA A 29 5.58 89.61 10.55
CA ALA A 29 6.82 89.09 9.99
C ALA A 29 7.85 90.18 9.67
N SER A 30 7.40 91.34 9.21
CA SER A 30 8.26 92.51 8.99
C SER A 30 8.87 93.01 10.31
N GLU A 31 8.08 93.04 11.39
CA GLU A 31 8.53 93.46 12.73
C GLU A 31 9.45 92.41 13.38
N ALA A 32 9.20 91.12 13.21
CA ALA A 32 10.00 90.05 13.81
C ALA A 32 11.37 89.82 13.14
N PHE A 33 11.49 90.09 11.83
CA PHE A 33 12.71 89.83 11.06
C PHE A 33 13.35 91.07 10.44
N GLY A 34 12.77 92.26 10.66
CA GLY A 34 13.31 93.54 10.17
C GLY A 34 13.25 93.70 8.65
N LEU A 35 12.28 93.07 7.97
CA LEU A 35 12.19 93.02 6.51
C LEU A 35 11.12 93.97 5.97
N ASP A 36 11.32 94.53 4.77
CA ASP A 36 10.34 95.42 4.14
C ASP A 36 9.04 94.68 3.76
N ARG A 37 7.90 95.32 4.00
CA ARG A 37 6.57 94.69 3.82
C ARG A 37 6.25 94.40 2.36
N GLY A 38 6.85 95.14 1.43
CA GLY A 38 6.60 95.01 -0.02
C GLY A 38 7.25 93.77 -0.65
N THR A 39 8.30 93.23 -0.05
CA THR A 39 9.08 92.12 -0.62
C THR A 39 8.66 90.73 -0.13
N LEU A 40 7.79 90.67 0.89
CA LEU A 40 7.35 89.42 1.50
C LEU A 40 6.22 88.74 0.71
N LYS A 41 6.48 87.51 0.23
CA LYS A 41 5.47 86.66 -0.42
C LYS A 41 5.10 85.48 0.48
N LEU A 42 3.80 85.22 0.60
CA LEU A 42 3.24 84.11 1.36
C LEU A 42 3.19 82.88 0.45
N VAL A 43 3.81 81.77 0.87
CA VAL A 43 4.02 80.62 -0.04
C VAL A 43 3.33 79.34 0.45
N GLY A 44 3.01 79.21 1.75
CA GLY A 44 2.21 78.09 2.24
C GLY A 44 2.14 77.97 3.75
N TRP A 45 1.39 76.97 4.21
CA TRP A 45 1.24 76.59 5.61
C TRP A 45 1.82 75.20 5.81
N ALA A 46 2.58 74.98 6.88
CA ALA A 46 3.11 73.66 7.23
C ALA A 46 2.51 73.20 8.56
N ASN A 47 2.01 71.96 8.58
CA ASN A 47 1.67 71.26 9.82
C ASN A 47 2.86 70.42 10.28
N ARG A 48 2.98 70.29 11.60
CA ARG A 48 4.21 70.02 12.35
C ARG A 48 4.82 68.61 12.19
N SER A 49 4.48 67.86 11.14
CA SER A 49 4.84 66.44 11.02
C SER A 49 5.73 66.04 9.84
N ASP A 50 6.03 66.91 8.86
CA ASP A 50 6.90 66.55 7.74
C ASP A 50 8.14 67.47 7.68
N SER A 51 9.20 67.04 8.36
CA SER A 51 10.57 67.47 8.09
C SER A 51 11.18 66.47 7.11
N ASP A 52 11.17 66.80 5.83
CA ASP A 52 12.31 66.73 4.90
C ASP A 52 11.82 66.82 3.45
N GLU A 53 12.38 67.81 2.73
CA GLU A 53 12.22 68.10 1.28
C GLU A 53 10.79 68.32 0.72
N ILE A 54 10.38 69.60 0.64
CA ILE A 54 9.18 70.03 -0.11
C ILE A 54 9.58 70.46 -1.54
N PRO A 55 9.13 69.77 -2.60
CA PRO A 55 9.24 70.26 -3.97
C PRO A 55 8.21 71.38 -4.22
N ILE A 56 8.66 72.51 -4.74
CA ILE A 56 7.80 73.66 -5.05
C ILE A 56 6.98 73.35 -6.32
N ARG A 57 5.74 72.86 -6.16
CA ARG A 57 4.71 73.01 -7.21
C ARG A 57 4.20 74.46 -7.16
N ALA A 58 4.58 75.26 -8.14
CA ALA A 58 4.08 76.62 -8.32
C ALA A 58 2.58 76.57 -8.66
N SER A 59 1.72 76.79 -7.67
CA SER A 59 0.27 76.90 -7.87
C SER A 59 -0.13 78.31 -8.30
N GLY A 60 -0.63 78.43 -9.54
CA GLY A 60 -1.84 79.19 -9.86
C GLY A 60 -1.86 80.71 -9.61
N LYS A 61 -1.34 81.48 -10.57
CA LYS A 61 -1.99 82.65 -11.20
C LYS A 61 -1.15 83.06 -12.43
N PRO A 62 -1.75 83.37 -13.59
CA PRO A 62 -0.99 83.64 -14.81
C PRO A 62 -0.22 84.95 -14.67
N LEU A 63 1.11 84.88 -14.80
CA LEU A 63 1.90 86.03 -15.22
C LEU A 63 1.43 86.38 -16.63
N LYS A 64 0.91 87.60 -16.82
CA LYS A 64 0.73 88.18 -18.16
C LYS A 64 2.10 88.28 -18.82
N VAL A 65 2.47 87.26 -19.58
CA VAL A 65 3.53 87.35 -20.56
C VAL A 65 2.83 87.69 -21.87
N ASN A 66 3.01 88.92 -22.34
CA ASN A 66 2.68 89.27 -23.72
C ASN A 66 3.58 88.43 -24.63
N VAL A 67 3.04 87.34 -25.17
CA VAL A 67 3.68 86.58 -26.24
C VAL A 67 2.94 86.91 -27.51
N ILE A 68 3.57 87.74 -28.33
CA ILE A 68 3.21 87.92 -29.74
C ILE A 68 3.64 86.61 -30.43
N GLY A 69 2.69 85.70 -30.69
CA GLY A 69 2.96 84.41 -31.32
C GLY A 69 1.66 83.71 -31.72
N SER A 70 1.64 83.10 -32.90
CA SER A 70 0.43 82.59 -33.57
C SER A 70 -0.32 81.50 -32.78
N ALA A 71 -1.64 81.41 -33.02
CA ALA A 71 -2.61 80.56 -32.33
C ALA A 71 -2.33 79.04 -32.36
N THR A 72 -1.34 78.58 -33.14
CA THR A 72 -1.00 77.16 -33.29
C THR A 72 -0.13 76.61 -32.16
N HIS A 73 0.78 77.40 -31.59
CA HIS A 73 1.70 76.94 -30.52
C HIS A 73 1.04 76.74 -29.14
N VAL A 74 -0.10 77.41 -28.88
CA VAL A 74 -0.81 77.33 -27.60
C VAL A 74 -1.56 76.01 -27.44
N VAL A 75 -2.10 75.46 -28.53
CA VAL A 75 -2.86 74.19 -28.54
C VAL A 75 -1.94 72.99 -28.30
N GLU A 76 -0.73 73.00 -28.87
CA GLU A 76 0.28 71.95 -28.64
C GLU A 76 0.79 71.92 -27.19
N SER A 77 1.02 73.10 -26.59
CA SER A 77 1.49 73.21 -25.21
C SER A 77 0.46 72.70 -24.18
N VAL A 78 -0.83 72.96 -24.41
CA VAL A 78 -1.93 72.45 -23.56
C VAL A 78 -2.12 70.94 -23.74
N ARG A 79 -1.97 70.42 -24.96
CA ARG A 79 -2.06 68.98 -25.24
C ARG A 79 -0.93 68.20 -24.56
N GLN A 80 0.31 68.72 -24.63
CA GLN A 80 1.46 68.12 -23.94
C GLN A 80 1.28 68.13 -22.41
N ALA A 81 0.74 69.20 -21.83
CA ALA A 81 0.47 69.27 -20.38
C ALA A 81 -0.62 68.27 -19.93
N SER A 82 -1.68 68.08 -20.73
CA SER A 82 -2.72 67.08 -20.44
C SER A 82 -2.21 65.64 -20.53
N GLU A 83 -1.25 65.39 -21.44
CA GLU A 83 -0.66 64.07 -21.63
C GLU A 83 0.31 63.71 -20.50
N VAL A 84 1.10 64.68 -20.03
CA VAL A 84 1.95 64.53 -18.84
C VAL A 84 1.11 64.26 -17.58
N GLN A 85 -0.03 64.94 -17.41
CA GLN A 85 -0.92 64.69 -16.27
C GLN A 85 -1.53 63.29 -16.31
N ARG A 86 -1.93 62.81 -17.50
CA ARG A 86 -2.48 61.45 -17.67
C ARG A 86 -1.45 60.37 -17.31
N VAL A 87 -0.19 60.56 -17.72
CA VAL A 87 0.90 59.63 -17.38
C VAL A 87 1.17 59.63 -15.87
N ALA A 88 1.18 60.80 -15.23
CA ALA A 88 1.35 60.90 -13.78
C ALA A 88 0.20 60.21 -12.99
N ASP A 89 -1.04 60.35 -13.46
CA ASP A 89 -2.20 59.69 -12.84
C ASP A 89 -2.18 58.15 -13.05
N GLU A 90 -1.67 57.68 -14.19
CA GLU A 90 -1.46 56.25 -14.45
C GLU A 90 -0.34 55.65 -13.58
N GLU A 91 0.76 56.38 -13.37
CA GLU A 91 1.85 55.97 -12.47
C GLU A 91 1.41 55.95 -11.01
N ALA A 92 0.62 56.93 -10.56
CA ALA A 92 0.06 56.95 -9.22
C ALA A 92 -0.84 55.73 -8.95
N LYS A 93 -1.71 55.38 -9.91
CA LYS A 93 -2.56 54.17 -9.81
C LYS A 93 -1.75 52.87 -9.80
N ARG A 94 -0.63 52.82 -10.53
CA ARG A 94 0.28 51.65 -10.50
C ARG A 94 0.96 51.51 -9.14
N LEU A 95 1.37 52.62 -8.53
CA LEU A 95 1.99 52.61 -7.21
C LEU A 95 1.01 52.18 -6.12
N GLU A 96 -0.23 52.69 -6.15
CA GLU A 96 -1.29 52.28 -5.22
C GLU A 96 -1.58 50.78 -5.32
N LYS A 97 -1.67 50.25 -6.55
CA LYS A 97 -1.86 48.81 -6.78
C LYS A 97 -0.69 47.97 -6.24
N PHE A 98 0.54 48.47 -6.39
CA PHE A 98 1.75 47.81 -5.86
C PHE A 98 1.77 47.83 -4.32
N GLU A 99 1.34 48.92 -3.69
CA GLU A 99 1.22 49.01 -2.23
C GLU A 99 0.13 48.10 -1.68
N GLU A 100 -1.00 47.98 -2.37
CA GLU A 100 -2.08 47.06 -2.02
C GLU A 100 -1.61 45.59 -2.13
N GLU A 101 -0.89 45.24 -3.19
CA GLU A 101 -0.30 43.91 -3.38
C GLU A 101 0.73 43.59 -2.28
N ARG A 102 1.59 44.55 -1.92
CA ARG A 102 2.52 44.40 -0.79
C ARG A 102 1.81 44.23 0.56
N ARG A 103 0.65 44.88 0.76
CA ARG A 103 -0.17 44.70 1.97
C ARG A 103 -0.75 43.28 2.03
N ARG A 104 -1.31 42.79 0.92
CA ARG A 104 -1.84 41.41 0.82
C ARG A 104 -0.75 40.36 1.10
N LEU A 105 0.45 40.53 0.55
CA LEU A 105 1.57 39.61 0.81
C LEU A 105 1.99 39.59 2.29
N ARG A 106 1.93 40.74 2.98
CA ARG A 106 2.22 40.79 4.44
C ARG A 106 1.16 40.07 5.26
N GLU A 107 -0.12 40.23 4.89
CA GLU A 107 -1.23 39.54 5.56
C GLU A 107 -1.14 38.01 5.37
N VAL A 108 -0.80 37.55 4.17
CA VAL A 108 -0.58 36.12 3.90
C VAL A 108 0.60 35.59 4.71
N ALA A 109 1.73 36.30 4.73
CA ALA A 109 2.91 35.90 5.51
C ALA A 109 2.61 35.86 7.02
N GLU A 110 1.81 36.79 7.54
CA GLU A 110 1.41 36.77 8.96
C GLU A 110 0.45 35.61 9.26
N ALA A 111 -0.49 35.30 8.36
CA ALA A 111 -1.38 34.15 8.49
C ALA A 111 -0.62 32.82 8.46
N GLU A 112 0.37 32.68 7.57
CA GLU A 112 1.24 31.50 7.51
C GLU A 112 2.06 31.33 8.79
N ARG A 113 2.60 32.43 9.35
CA ARG A 113 3.30 32.39 10.63
C ARG A 113 2.39 31.93 11.78
N ARG A 114 1.16 32.44 11.86
CA ARG A 114 0.19 32.02 12.88
C ARG A 114 -0.20 30.55 12.71
N ALA A 115 -0.35 30.07 11.46
CA ALA A 115 -0.64 28.66 11.18
C ALA A 115 0.53 27.74 11.55
N ALA A 116 1.77 28.17 11.32
CA ALA A 116 2.97 27.43 11.73
C ALA A 116 3.08 27.35 13.27
N GLU A 117 2.77 28.43 13.99
CA GLU A 117 2.77 28.46 15.45
C GLU A 117 1.71 27.54 16.06
N THR A 118 0.50 27.48 15.48
CA THR A 118 -0.56 26.58 15.95
C THR A 118 -0.27 25.11 15.62
N ALA A 119 0.32 24.83 14.46
CA ALA A 119 0.78 23.48 14.09
C ALA A 119 1.88 22.99 15.05
N ALA A 120 2.87 23.83 15.35
CA ALA A 120 3.94 23.49 16.29
C ALA A 120 3.41 23.22 17.72
N LEU A 121 2.39 23.96 18.16
CA LEU A 121 1.75 23.70 19.45
C LEU A 121 0.94 22.39 19.46
N ALA A 122 0.26 22.06 18.36
CA ALA A 122 -0.46 20.80 18.20
C ALA A 122 0.49 19.59 18.21
N GLU A 123 1.63 19.70 17.52
CA GLU A 123 2.68 18.66 17.52
C GLU A 123 3.25 18.42 18.92
N ARG A 124 3.51 19.49 19.68
CA ARG A 124 3.98 19.37 21.08
C ARG A 124 2.97 18.64 21.97
N ARG A 125 1.67 18.97 21.84
CA ARG A 125 0.61 18.29 22.60
C ARG A 125 0.49 16.82 22.21
N ALA A 126 0.55 16.51 20.92
CA ALA A 126 0.53 15.13 20.44
C ALA A 126 1.75 14.32 20.94
N ALA A 127 2.94 14.94 20.99
CA ALA A 127 4.14 14.31 21.53
C ALA A 127 4.02 14.01 23.04
N GLU A 128 3.48 14.95 23.83
CA GLU A 128 3.23 14.75 25.26
C GLU A 128 2.18 13.65 25.52
N GLU A 129 1.12 13.59 24.72
CA GLU A 129 0.11 12.52 24.80
C GLU A 129 0.69 11.15 24.42
N ALA A 130 1.50 11.08 23.37
CA ALA A 130 2.20 9.85 22.97
C ALA A 130 3.20 9.37 24.03
N GLU A 131 3.90 10.28 24.72
CA GLU A 131 4.76 9.93 25.85
C GLU A 131 3.95 9.41 27.04
N ARG A 132 2.81 10.03 27.36
CA ARG A 132 1.90 9.55 28.42
C ARG A 132 1.34 8.16 28.11
N GLN A 133 0.99 7.89 26.85
CA GLN A 133 0.53 6.57 26.42
C GLN A 133 1.64 5.52 26.54
N ARG A 134 2.87 5.84 26.12
CA ARG A 134 4.04 4.95 26.28
C ARG A 134 4.30 4.61 27.74
N ARG A 135 4.32 5.59 28.64
CA ARG A 135 4.49 5.35 30.09
C ARG A 135 3.39 4.46 30.68
N ARG A 136 2.14 4.57 30.20
CA ARG A 136 1.03 3.69 30.63
C ARG A 136 1.24 2.26 30.14
N ALA A 137 1.62 2.08 28.87
CA ALA A 137 1.91 0.77 28.29
C ALA A 137 3.08 0.08 29.01
N GLU A 138 4.17 0.79 29.28
CA GLU A 138 5.32 0.27 30.05
C GLU A 138 4.92 -0.19 31.47
N LEU A 139 4.08 0.58 32.16
CA LEU A 139 3.56 0.21 33.48
C LEU A 139 2.67 -1.05 33.43
N GLU A 140 1.87 -1.21 32.38
CA GLU A 140 1.06 -2.42 32.18
C GLU A 140 1.92 -3.63 31.84
N GLU A 141 2.95 -3.46 31.02
CA GLU A 141 3.92 -4.50 30.68
C GLU A 141 4.72 -4.94 31.92
N GLN A 142 5.19 -3.99 32.74
CA GLN A 142 5.84 -4.30 34.02
C GLN A 142 4.91 -5.08 34.96
N ARG A 143 3.63 -4.73 35.03
CA ARG A 143 2.63 -5.48 35.82
C ARG A 143 2.42 -6.89 35.30
N ARG A 144 2.36 -7.07 33.97
CA ARG A 144 2.26 -8.40 33.33
C ARG A 144 3.52 -9.23 33.59
N ALA A 145 4.71 -8.64 33.44
CA ALA A 145 5.98 -9.30 33.73
C ALA A 145 6.09 -9.72 35.21
N GLN A 146 5.66 -8.87 36.15
CA GLN A 146 5.60 -9.25 37.57
C GLN A 146 4.60 -10.38 37.84
N MET A 147 3.45 -10.40 37.17
CA MET A 147 2.49 -11.49 37.28
C MET A 147 3.07 -12.80 36.73
N LEU A 148 3.75 -12.73 35.58
CA LEU A 148 4.39 -13.87 34.94
C LEU A 148 5.54 -14.43 35.79
N ALA A 149 6.37 -13.56 36.37
CA ALA A 149 7.44 -13.95 37.30
C ALA A 149 6.87 -14.69 38.53
N ARG A 150 5.77 -14.20 39.11
CA ARG A 150 5.05 -14.89 40.20
C ARG A 150 4.46 -16.24 39.78
N GLN A 151 4.03 -16.37 38.53
CA GLN A 151 3.59 -17.66 37.96
C GLN A 151 4.78 -18.62 37.76
N LEU A 152 5.92 -18.13 37.30
CA LEU A 152 7.14 -18.92 37.08
C LEU A 152 7.75 -19.40 38.40
N GLU A 153 7.75 -18.57 39.45
CA GLU A 153 8.14 -18.98 40.81
C GLU A 153 7.23 -20.07 41.37
N ARG A 154 5.95 -20.09 40.97
CA ARG A 154 5.00 -21.14 41.35
C ARG A 154 5.26 -22.46 40.59
N ILE A 155 5.82 -22.38 39.39
CA ILE A 155 6.22 -23.54 38.56
C ILE A 155 7.55 -24.14 39.05
N HIS A 156 8.51 -23.31 39.47
CA HIS A 156 9.82 -23.76 39.99
C HIS A 156 9.77 -24.44 41.37
N ARG A 157 8.60 -24.48 42.04
CA ARG A 157 8.37 -25.26 43.27
C ARG A 157 7.80 -26.65 43.03
N LEU A 158 7.76 -27.14 41.79
CA LEU A 158 7.41 -28.52 41.51
C LEU A 158 8.65 -29.43 41.68
N PRO A 159 8.54 -30.59 42.34
CA PRO A 159 9.68 -31.46 42.61
C PRO A 159 10.30 -31.98 41.31
N GLN A 160 11.62 -31.86 41.19
CA GLN A 160 12.42 -32.46 40.13
C GLN A 160 12.79 -33.90 40.51
N ASP A 161 11.92 -34.86 40.24
CA ASP A 161 12.30 -36.29 40.28
C ASP A 161 11.66 -37.05 39.10
N PRO A 162 12.43 -37.50 38.09
CA PRO A 162 11.90 -38.02 36.83
C PRO A 162 11.65 -39.54 36.84
N GLN A 163 11.14 -40.11 37.93
CA GLN A 163 10.75 -41.52 37.97
C GLN A 163 9.53 -41.75 38.87
N GLN A 164 8.34 -41.38 38.38
CA GLN A 164 7.05 -42.04 38.69
C GLN A 164 5.92 -41.25 38.04
N THR A 165 5.36 -41.78 36.94
CA THR A 165 3.97 -41.46 36.56
C THR A 165 3.03 -42.05 37.61
N PRO A 166 2.13 -41.22 38.17
CA PRO A 166 0.73 -41.61 38.11
C PRO A 166 -0.22 -40.45 37.74
N ASP A 167 -1.29 -40.85 37.08
CA ASP A 167 -2.44 -40.11 36.52
C ASP A 167 -3.31 -39.35 37.54
N HIS A 168 -2.74 -38.56 38.43
CA HIS A 168 -3.54 -37.79 39.41
C HIS A 168 -3.46 -36.29 39.18
N LEU A 169 -4.24 -35.88 38.17
CA LEU A 169 -5.12 -34.70 38.15
C LEU A 169 -5.14 -33.89 39.46
N PHE A 170 -4.32 -32.84 39.54
CA PHE A 170 -4.78 -31.65 40.25
C PHE A 170 -5.89 -31.03 39.40
N ARG A 171 -7.13 -31.36 39.75
CA ARG A 171 -8.34 -30.78 39.16
C ARG A 171 -8.45 -29.32 39.62
N ILE A 172 -7.64 -28.44 39.01
CA ILE A 172 -7.88 -27.00 39.12
C ILE A 172 -9.11 -26.73 38.27
N VAL A 173 -10.28 -26.85 38.91
CA VAL A 173 -11.58 -26.71 38.25
C VAL A 173 -11.68 -25.33 37.59
N ASN A 174 -11.27 -24.26 38.29
CA ASN A 174 -11.41 -22.88 37.82
C ASN A 174 -10.11 -22.24 37.29
N GLY A 175 -9.29 -23.02 36.57
CA GLY A 175 -8.03 -22.56 35.96
C GLY A 175 -7.91 -22.93 34.48
N PRO A 176 -6.83 -22.48 33.81
CA PRO A 176 -6.55 -22.87 32.43
C PRO A 176 -6.36 -24.38 32.36
N LEU A 177 -7.00 -25.01 31.39
CA LEU A 177 -6.86 -26.43 31.10
C LEU A 177 -5.44 -26.67 30.56
N ARG A 178 -4.66 -27.46 31.29
CA ARG A 178 -3.28 -27.84 30.94
C ARG A 178 -3.18 -29.35 30.73
N ARG A 179 -2.62 -29.74 29.59
CA ARG A 179 -2.38 -31.15 29.21
C ARG A 179 -1.10 -31.30 28.42
N VAL A 180 -0.60 -32.53 28.37
CA VAL A 180 0.45 -32.94 27.45
C VAL A 180 -0.17 -34.01 26.56
N LEU A 181 -0.15 -33.80 25.25
CA LEU A 181 -0.69 -34.75 24.26
C LEU A 181 0.41 -35.13 23.27
N ARG A 182 0.29 -36.33 22.69
CA ARG A 182 1.18 -36.77 21.61
C ARG A 182 0.68 -36.26 20.27
N CYS A 183 1.57 -35.68 19.46
CA CYS A 183 1.26 -35.30 18.09
C CYS A 183 0.92 -36.55 17.28
N ALA A 184 -0.30 -36.63 16.76
CA ALA A 184 -0.73 -37.67 15.84
C ALA A 184 -0.40 -37.29 14.39
N GLU A 185 -0.88 -38.10 13.45
CA GLU A 185 -0.79 -37.79 12.02
C GLU A 185 -1.47 -36.45 11.70
N PRO A 186 -0.93 -35.70 10.72
CA PRO A 186 -1.42 -34.36 10.40
C PRO A 186 -2.90 -34.35 9.97
N ILE A 187 -3.50 -33.16 10.07
CA ILE A 187 -4.82 -32.92 9.52
C ILE A 187 -4.71 -32.71 8.00
N GLY A 188 -5.47 -33.50 7.23
CA GLY A 188 -5.50 -33.44 5.76
C GLY A 188 -4.50 -34.38 5.06
N GLU A 189 -4.81 -34.76 3.81
CA GLU A 189 -3.87 -35.48 2.93
C GLU A 189 -2.80 -34.52 2.37
N PRO A 190 -1.58 -34.98 2.06
CA PRO A 190 -0.45 -34.14 1.63
C PRO A 190 -0.65 -33.39 0.29
N CYS A 191 -1.80 -33.54 -0.37
CA CYS A 191 -2.04 -33.10 -1.76
C CYS A 191 -3.24 -32.14 -1.92
N GLU A 192 -3.75 -31.52 -0.86
CA GLU A 192 -4.79 -30.50 -0.99
C GLU A 192 -4.18 -29.08 -0.90
N PRO A 193 -3.92 -28.43 -2.05
CA PRO A 193 -3.46 -27.05 -2.05
C PRO A 193 -4.62 -26.15 -1.61
N ASN A 194 -4.56 -25.80 -0.34
CA ASN A 194 -5.37 -24.83 0.38
C ASN A 194 -6.88 -25.06 0.40
N ILE A 195 -7.39 -25.31 1.61
CA ILE A 195 -8.67 -24.88 2.22
C ILE A 195 -9.00 -25.89 3.34
N GLN A 196 -8.75 -25.57 4.63
CA GLN A 196 -9.67 -25.85 5.77
C GLN A 196 -9.08 -25.80 7.19
N PHE A 197 -7.77 -25.95 7.41
CA PHE A 197 -7.27 -26.16 8.79
C PHE A 197 -6.32 -25.09 9.34
N ASN A 198 -6.26 -23.90 8.73
CA ASN A 198 -5.28 -22.91 9.16
C ASN A 198 -5.52 -22.50 10.63
N ARG A 199 -4.52 -22.79 11.49
CA ARG A 199 -4.59 -22.68 12.96
C ARG A 199 -5.76 -23.42 13.64
N GLN A 200 -6.25 -24.52 13.08
CA GLN A 200 -7.26 -25.38 13.71
C GLN A 200 -6.65 -26.72 14.12
N ALA A 201 -6.93 -27.17 15.34
CA ALA A 201 -6.49 -28.46 15.85
C ALA A 201 -7.68 -29.37 16.18
N GLU A 202 -7.49 -30.68 16.05
CA GLU A 202 -8.44 -31.67 16.53
C GLU A 202 -7.92 -32.32 17.81
N LEU A 203 -8.81 -32.44 18.79
CA LEU A 203 -8.51 -32.92 20.14
C LEU A 203 -9.25 -34.21 20.47
N PRO A 204 -8.85 -34.94 21.52
CA PRO A 204 -9.60 -36.10 21.98
C PRO A 204 -10.87 -35.68 22.73
N PRO A 205 -11.94 -36.51 22.71
CA PRO A 205 -13.18 -36.26 23.45
C PRO A 205 -12.99 -35.97 24.94
N GLU A 206 -11.96 -36.55 25.57
CA GLU A 206 -11.60 -36.31 26.98
C GLU A 206 -11.35 -34.83 27.30
N ILE A 207 -10.84 -34.07 26.33
CA ILE A 207 -10.59 -32.63 26.50
C ILE A 207 -11.90 -31.85 26.47
N LEU A 208 -12.88 -32.29 25.67
CA LEU A 208 -14.21 -31.69 25.65
C LEU A 208 -14.90 -31.89 27.00
N GLU A 209 -14.86 -33.10 27.54
CA GLU A 209 -15.44 -33.40 28.86
C GLU A 209 -14.82 -32.52 29.95
N ALA A 210 -13.49 -32.36 29.94
CA ALA A 210 -12.79 -31.48 30.88
C ALA A 210 -13.07 -29.99 30.66
N ALA A 211 -13.36 -29.57 29.43
CA ALA A 211 -13.75 -28.21 29.08
C ALA A 211 -15.22 -27.89 29.44
N MET A 212 -16.09 -28.90 29.42
CA MET A 212 -17.52 -28.84 29.76
C MET A 212 -17.82 -29.23 31.21
N ASP A 213 -16.80 -29.42 32.05
CA ASP A 213 -16.97 -29.80 33.46
C ASP A 213 -17.93 -28.82 34.16
N PRO A 214 -19.10 -29.29 34.67
CA PRO A 214 -20.13 -28.44 35.23
C PRO A 214 -19.68 -27.70 36.50
N GLU A 215 -18.59 -28.13 37.13
CA GLU A 215 -18.02 -27.42 38.28
C GLU A 215 -17.25 -26.14 37.87
N ARG A 216 -16.99 -25.95 36.56
CA ARG A 216 -16.37 -24.73 36.03
C ARG A 216 -17.32 -23.55 36.11
N THR A 217 -16.86 -22.46 36.74
CA THR A 217 -17.60 -21.19 36.77
C THR A 217 -17.63 -20.49 35.41
N THR A 218 -16.74 -20.84 34.48
CA THR A 218 -16.63 -20.18 33.18
C THR A 218 -16.48 -21.24 32.08
N PRO A 219 -17.38 -21.26 31.08
CA PRO A 219 -17.27 -22.20 29.98
C PRO A 219 -16.01 -21.90 29.16
N LEU A 220 -15.26 -22.95 28.81
CA LEU A 220 -14.06 -22.84 27.98
C LEU A 220 -14.36 -22.96 26.47
N LEU A 221 -15.63 -23.05 26.08
CA LEU A 221 -16.04 -23.16 24.69
C LEU A 221 -16.46 -21.78 24.15
N PRO A 222 -16.05 -21.40 22.92
CA PRO A 222 -15.13 -22.11 22.02
C PRO A 222 -13.70 -22.20 22.58
N LEU A 223 -13.04 -23.34 22.36
CA LEU A 223 -11.76 -23.66 22.99
C LEU A 223 -10.59 -23.14 22.14
N PHE A 224 -9.75 -22.32 22.74
CA PHE A 224 -8.50 -21.84 22.17
C PHE A 224 -7.32 -22.34 23.00
N LEU A 225 -6.24 -22.72 22.33
CA LEU A 225 -5.06 -23.29 22.95
C LEU A 225 -3.79 -22.54 22.54
N VAL A 226 -2.86 -22.46 23.49
CA VAL A 226 -1.45 -22.23 23.20
C VAL A 226 -0.71 -23.57 23.28
N LEU A 227 -0.06 -23.94 22.19
CA LEU A 227 0.77 -25.13 22.07
C LEU A 227 2.22 -24.71 22.29
N ARG A 228 2.96 -25.49 23.07
CA ARG A 228 4.37 -25.26 23.35
C ARG A 228 5.18 -26.53 23.14
N ASN A 229 6.24 -26.39 22.36
CA ASN A 229 7.28 -27.39 22.18
C ASN A 229 8.63 -26.67 22.38
N GLU A 230 9.34 -27.01 23.45
CA GLU A 230 10.56 -26.31 23.86
C GLU A 230 10.32 -24.78 23.94
N ASP A 231 11.08 -23.98 23.18
CA ASP A 231 10.98 -22.52 23.13
C ASP A 231 9.96 -22.02 22.08
N ARG A 232 9.30 -22.92 21.35
CA ARG A 232 8.35 -22.58 20.29
C ARG A 232 6.92 -22.53 20.81
N VAL A 233 6.19 -21.52 20.34
CA VAL A 233 4.80 -21.26 20.74
C VAL A 233 3.92 -21.16 19.51
N TYR A 234 2.77 -21.82 19.52
CA TYR A 234 1.82 -21.76 18.42
C TYR A 234 0.39 -21.69 18.95
N TYR A 235 -0.42 -20.77 18.44
CA TYR A 235 -1.80 -20.59 18.88
C TYR A 235 -2.78 -21.24 17.90
N VAL A 236 -3.77 -21.95 18.44
CA VAL A 236 -4.79 -22.67 17.65
C VAL A 236 -6.19 -22.51 18.25
N GLY A 237 -7.19 -22.50 17.39
CA GLY A 237 -8.57 -22.82 17.75
C GLY A 237 -8.83 -24.32 17.63
N VAL A 238 -9.83 -24.82 18.34
CA VAL A 238 -10.25 -26.23 18.24
C VAL A 238 -11.44 -26.34 17.31
N SER A 239 -11.33 -27.17 16.29
CA SER A 239 -12.40 -27.41 15.32
C SER A 239 -13.28 -28.57 15.74
N GLU A 240 -12.67 -29.71 16.05
CA GLU A 240 -13.37 -30.96 16.39
C GLU A 240 -12.69 -31.72 17.54
N PHE A 241 -13.46 -32.61 18.16
CA PHE A 241 -13.02 -33.48 19.25
C PHE A 241 -13.03 -34.95 18.81
N SER A 242 -12.35 -35.24 17.70
CA SER A 242 -12.34 -36.54 17.01
C SER A 242 -10.99 -37.26 17.09
N ALA A 243 -9.96 -36.66 17.69
CA ALA A 243 -8.64 -37.28 17.80
C ALA A 243 -8.63 -38.48 18.77
N ALA A 244 -7.68 -39.39 18.59
CA ALA A 244 -7.56 -40.55 19.47
C ALA A 244 -7.19 -40.11 20.91
N PRO A 245 -7.63 -40.85 21.94
CA PRO A 245 -7.26 -40.63 23.34
C PRO A 245 -5.79 -40.29 23.57
N GLY A 246 -5.53 -39.20 24.30
CA GLY A 246 -4.16 -38.73 24.59
C GLY A 246 -3.36 -38.20 23.38
N SER A 247 -4.00 -37.96 22.23
CA SER A 247 -3.34 -37.44 21.02
C SER A 247 -3.97 -36.16 20.48
N ILE A 248 -3.18 -35.36 19.77
CA ILE A 248 -3.62 -34.12 19.10
C ILE A 248 -3.25 -34.20 17.62
N ARG A 249 -4.20 -33.88 16.74
CA ARG A 249 -3.90 -33.72 15.31
C ARG A 249 -3.72 -32.24 15.00
N LEU A 250 -2.66 -31.94 14.26
CA LEU A 250 -2.28 -30.58 13.89
C LEU A 250 -2.17 -30.46 12.37
N PRO A 251 -2.40 -29.26 11.81
CA PRO A 251 -2.10 -29.00 10.41
C PRO A 251 -0.59 -29.13 10.15
N PRO A 252 -0.16 -29.55 8.93
CA PRO A 252 1.26 -29.66 8.59
C PRO A 252 2.06 -28.37 8.86
N ALA A 253 1.46 -27.19 8.61
CA ALA A 253 2.08 -25.90 8.88
C ALA A 253 2.37 -25.69 10.38
N ALA A 254 1.42 -26.05 11.25
CA ALA A 254 1.60 -25.95 12.70
C ALA A 254 2.68 -26.91 13.21
N MET A 255 2.76 -28.12 12.64
CA MET A 255 3.82 -29.08 12.98
C MET A 255 5.20 -28.57 12.59
N LYS A 256 5.31 -27.96 11.40
CA LYS A 256 6.54 -27.32 10.90
C LYS A 256 6.97 -26.16 11.81
N ASP A 257 6.05 -25.27 12.16
CA ASP A 257 6.34 -24.09 12.99
C ASP A 257 6.74 -24.48 14.42
N LEU A 258 6.08 -25.49 15.00
CA LEU A 258 6.40 -26.05 16.31
C LEU A 258 7.62 -26.99 16.29
N GLN A 259 8.11 -27.40 15.11
CA GLN A 259 9.13 -28.45 14.94
C GLN A 259 8.83 -29.71 15.75
N VAL A 260 7.59 -30.18 15.66
CA VAL A 260 7.12 -31.39 16.36
C VAL A 260 6.92 -32.52 15.36
N ALA A 261 7.49 -33.69 15.66
CA ALA A 261 7.30 -34.90 14.86
C ALA A 261 6.08 -35.71 15.32
N VAL A 262 5.54 -36.55 14.44
CA VAL A 262 4.50 -37.52 14.81
C VAL A 262 5.04 -38.43 15.94
N GLY A 263 4.24 -38.60 16.99
CA GLY A 263 4.58 -39.36 18.20
C GLY A 263 5.24 -38.53 19.31
N GLN A 264 5.74 -37.32 19.01
CA GLN A 264 6.35 -36.44 20.02
C GLN A 264 5.28 -35.78 20.90
N SER A 265 5.58 -35.63 22.18
CA SER A 265 4.71 -34.96 23.15
C SER A 265 4.86 -33.45 23.07
N LEU A 266 3.74 -32.73 23.10
CA LEU A 266 3.70 -31.27 23.21
C LEU A 266 2.76 -30.85 24.34
N SER A 267 3.07 -29.72 24.97
CA SER A 267 2.23 -29.16 26.03
C SER A 267 1.21 -28.21 25.45
N LEU A 268 -0.02 -28.27 25.97
CA LEU A 268 -1.11 -27.38 25.60
C LEU A 268 -1.70 -26.73 26.83
N GLU A 269 -2.06 -25.46 26.69
CA GLU A 269 -2.72 -24.66 27.72
C GLU A 269 -3.89 -23.89 27.10
N SER A 270 -5.07 -23.93 27.73
CA SER A 270 -6.21 -23.15 27.26
C SER A 270 -6.02 -21.66 27.51
N ILE A 271 -6.37 -20.86 26.52
CA ILE A 271 -6.35 -19.39 26.59
C ILE A 271 -7.74 -18.82 26.30
N SER A 272 -7.99 -17.61 26.79
CA SER A 272 -9.22 -16.85 26.49
C SER A 272 -8.82 -15.56 25.76
N PRO A 273 -8.60 -15.62 24.43
CA PRO A 273 -8.23 -14.45 23.64
C PRO A 273 -9.33 -13.39 23.69
N VAL A 274 -8.92 -12.12 23.64
CA VAL A 274 -9.85 -10.98 23.55
C VAL A 274 -10.54 -10.98 22.18
N GLN A 275 -11.77 -10.46 22.14
CA GLN A 275 -12.49 -10.28 20.89
C GLN A 275 -11.78 -9.23 20.03
N GLY A 276 -11.57 -9.54 18.76
CA GLY A 276 -10.88 -8.66 17.82
C GLY A 276 -11.69 -7.39 17.52
N GLU A 277 -11.02 -6.24 17.46
CA GLU A 277 -11.64 -4.98 17.03
C GLU A 277 -11.13 -4.58 15.65
N SER A 278 -9.82 -4.65 15.45
CA SER A 278 -9.19 -4.30 14.18
C SER A 278 -7.97 -5.16 13.89
N VAL A 279 -7.71 -5.39 12.60
CA VAL A 279 -6.49 -6.01 12.10
C VAL A 279 -5.86 -5.15 11.02
N ALA A 280 -4.55 -4.96 11.12
CA ALA A 280 -3.77 -4.35 10.06
C ALA A 280 -3.10 -5.45 9.24
N ILE A 281 -3.35 -5.46 7.94
CA ILE A 281 -2.87 -6.47 7.01
C ILE A 281 -1.94 -5.81 6.01
N ARG A 282 -0.74 -6.37 5.87
CA ARG A 282 0.29 -5.91 4.94
C ARG A 282 0.46 -6.92 3.80
N PRO A 283 0.17 -6.55 2.55
CA PRO A 283 0.46 -7.41 1.41
C PRO A 283 1.96 -7.67 1.26
N LEU A 284 2.36 -8.87 0.82
CA LEU A 284 3.78 -9.16 0.56
C LEU A 284 4.31 -8.48 -0.70
N ASP A 285 3.46 -8.05 -1.63
CA ASP A 285 3.88 -7.33 -2.82
C ASP A 285 2.76 -6.42 -3.39
N GLU A 286 3.12 -5.61 -4.38
CA GLU A 286 2.21 -4.66 -5.05
C GLU A 286 1.10 -5.34 -5.86
N THR A 287 1.21 -6.63 -6.20
CA THR A 287 0.22 -7.31 -7.05
C THR A 287 -1.13 -7.45 -6.36
N PHE A 288 -1.16 -7.50 -5.02
CA PHE A 288 -2.40 -7.46 -4.26
C PHE A 288 -3.23 -6.21 -4.56
N PHE A 289 -2.60 -5.07 -4.86
CA PHE A 289 -3.30 -3.83 -5.23
C PHE A 289 -3.82 -3.82 -6.67
N TRP A 290 -3.57 -4.86 -7.47
CA TRP A 290 -4.20 -5.03 -8.78
C TRP A 290 -5.67 -5.47 -8.68
N ILE A 291 -6.06 -6.02 -7.53
CA ILE A 291 -7.44 -6.38 -7.20
C ILE A 291 -8.22 -5.10 -6.83
N GLU A 292 -9.46 -5.00 -7.29
CA GLU A 292 -10.31 -3.84 -7.04
C GLU A 292 -10.56 -3.68 -5.52
N PRO A 293 -10.54 -2.46 -4.94
CA PRO A 293 -10.73 -2.23 -3.51
C PRO A 293 -11.88 -2.97 -2.82
N SER A 294 -13.08 -3.01 -3.40
CA SER A 294 -14.23 -3.73 -2.85
C SER A 294 -14.04 -5.25 -2.89
N GLU A 295 -13.41 -5.75 -3.94
CA GLU A 295 -13.07 -7.18 -4.09
C GLU A 295 -11.99 -7.61 -3.10
N ARG A 296 -11.00 -6.75 -2.81
CA ARG A 296 -9.98 -7.00 -1.77
C ARG A 296 -10.59 -7.12 -0.39
N ALA A 297 -11.51 -6.21 -0.05
CA ALA A 297 -12.21 -6.25 1.22
C ALA A 297 -13.02 -7.55 1.34
N ALA A 298 -13.77 -7.92 0.29
CA ALA A 298 -14.54 -9.16 0.27
C ALA A 298 -13.67 -10.42 0.36
N LEU A 299 -12.50 -10.43 -0.30
CA LEU A 299 -11.54 -11.53 -0.25
C LEU A 299 -10.98 -11.72 1.16
N LEU A 300 -10.55 -10.63 1.80
CA LEU A 300 -10.07 -10.65 3.18
C LEU A 300 -11.18 -11.05 4.15
N GLU A 301 -12.39 -10.53 3.97
CA GLU A 301 -13.54 -10.88 4.79
C GLU A 301 -13.89 -12.37 4.66
N PHE A 302 -13.85 -12.92 3.45
CA PHE A 302 -14.07 -14.34 3.20
C PHE A 302 -13.03 -15.21 3.90
N GLU A 303 -11.74 -14.91 3.73
CA GLU A 303 -10.63 -15.68 4.31
C GLU A 303 -10.58 -15.57 5.85
N LEU A 304 -10.83 -14.38 6.40
CA LEU A 304 -10.88 -14.17 7.84
C LEU A 304 -12.08 -14.88 8.47
N ARG A 305 -13.25 -14.92 7.81
CA ARG A 305 -14.43 -15.63 8.32
C ARG A 305 -14.23 -17.14 8.47
N GLN A 306 -13.26 -17.74 7.77
CA GLN A 306 -12.94 -19.17 7.92
C GLN A 306 -12.04 -19.46 9.13
N ARG A 307 -11.62 -18.43 9.88
CA ARG A 307 -10.66 -18.56 10.98
C ARG A 307 -11.34 -18.25 12.31
N GLN A 308 -10.91 -18.97 13.35
CA GLN A 308 -11.34 -18.72 14.71
C GLN A 308 -10.43 -17.71 15.42
N LEU A 309 -9.15 -17.70 15.04
CA LEU A 309 -8.09 -16.96 15.70
C LEU A 309 -7.19 -16.27 14.67
N VAL A 310 -6.72 -15.07 14.99
CA VAL A 310 -5.70 -14.33 14.22
C VAL A 310 -4.55 -13.95 15.14
N VAL A 311 -3.33 -14.09 14.64
CA VAL A 311 -2.08 -13.82 15.37
C VAL A 311 -1.20 -12.90 14.55
N GLU A 312 -0.54 -11.94 15.19
CA GLU A 312 0.44 -11.07 14.51
C GLU A 312 1.63 -11.88 13.97
N GLY A 313 2.14 -11.48 12.81
CA GLY A 313 3.22 -12.14 12.08
C GLY A 313 2.77 -13.32 11.19
N GLU A 314 1.50 -13.70 11.23
CA GLU A 314 0.97 -14.78 10.39
C GLU A 314 0.84 -14.38 8.91
N ILE A 315 1.16 -15.30 8.00
CA ILE A 315 0.93 -15.16 6.56
C ILE A 315 -0.42 -15.79 6.18
N LEU A 316 -1.26 -15.02 5.52
CA LEU A 316 -2.54 -15.44 4.94
C LEU A 316 -2.38 -15.58 3.42
N ASP A 317 -2.67 -16.78 2.93
CA ASP A 317 -2.73 -17.10 1.51
C ASP A 317 -4.13 -16.79 0.97
N LEU A 318 -4.25 -15.83 0.06
CA LEU A 318 -5.51 -15.39 -0.52
C LEU A 318 -5.58 -15.79 -1.99
N TYR A 319 -6.59 -16.59 -2.35
CA TYR A 319 -6.78 -17.03 -3.73
C TYR A 319 -7.79 -16.14 -4.45
N TYR A 320 -7.33 -15.47 -5.50
CA TYR A 320 -8.20 -14.60 -6.30
C TYR A 320 -7.94 -14.79 -7.79
N LEU A 321 -8.98 -15.17 -8.53
CA LEU A 321 -8.96 -15.36 -9.99
C LEU A 321 -7.84 -16.29 -10.50
N GLY A 322 -7.47 -17.30 -9.71
CA GLY A 322 -6.40 -18.24 -10.03
C GLY A 322 -4.99 -17.75 -9.68
N GLY A 323 -4.84 -16.53 -9.16
CA GLY A 323 -3.60 -16.05 -8.55
C GLY A 323 -3.58 -16.28 -7.04
N LEU A 324 -2.40 -16.62 -6.51
CA LEU A 324 -2.14 -16.61 -5.07
C LEU A 324 -1.58 -15.24 -4.67
N PHE A 325 -2.18 -14.62 -3.66
CA PHE A 325 -1.72 -13.38 -3.06
C PHE A 325 -1.46 -13.62 -1.59
N GLN A 326 -0.27 -13.28 -1.12
CA GLN A 326 0.09 -13.47 0.28
C GLN A 326 0.05 -12.13 1.01
N VAL A 327 -0.54 -12.15 2.20
CA VAL A 327 -0.61 -10.98 3.08
C VAL A 327 -0.18 -11.37 4.48
N VAL A 328 0.49 -10.48 5.20
CA VAL A 328 0.92 -10.67 6.58
C VAL A 328 -0.02 -9.93 7.51
N VAL A 329 -0.38 -10.55 8.63
CA VAL A 329 -1.02 -9.88 9.75
C VAL A 329 0.03 -9.06 10.49
N GLU A 330 0.01 -7.73 10.32
CA GLU A 330 1.02 -6.86 10.93
C GLU A 330 0.73 -6.61 12.40
N THR A 331 -0.49 -6.14 12.72
CA THR A 331 -0.90 -5.81 14.09
C THR A 331 -2.36 -6.15 14.33
N THR A 332 -2.68 -6.56 15.57
CA THR A 332 -4.05 -6.85 16.03
C THR A 332 -4.42 -5.98 17.24
N ARG A 333 -5.71 -5.64 17.38
CA ARG A 333 -6.24 -4.91 18.55
C ARG A 333 -7.47 -5.62 19.13
N PRO A 334 -7.67 -5.59 20.46
CA PRO A 334 -6.89 -4.88 21.48
C PRO A 334 -5.70 -5.68 22.06
N GLY A 335 -5.46 -6.89 21.59
CA GLY A 335 -4.36 -7.74 22.05
C GLY A 335 -3.84 -8.65 20.94
N ASN A 336 -3.02 -9.62 21.30
CA ASN A 336 -2.51 -10.66 20.41
C ASN A 336 -2.30 -11.93 21.25
N PRO A 337 -2.90 -13.08 20.87
CA PRO A 337 -3.79 -13.28 19.73
C PRO A 337 -5.21 -12.74 19.96
N ILE A 338 -5.98 -12.57 18.88
CA ILE A 338 -7.39 -12.16 18.91
C ILE A 338 -8.31 -13.27 18.42
N SER A 339 -9.49 -13.39 19.06
CA SER A 339 -10.60 -14.19 18.55
C SER A 339 -11.42 -13.37 17.57
N ILE A 340 -11.75 -13.97 16.43
CA ILE A 340 -12.56 -13.34 15.38
C ILE A 340 -13.86 -14.11 15.12
N ILE A 341 -14.21 -15.04 16.00
CA ILE A 341 -15.50 -15.75 15.94
C ILE A 341 -16.63 -14.73 16.13
N ASN A 342 -17.61 -14.72 15.20
CA ASN A 342 -18.78 -13.83 15.23
C ASN A 342 -18.44 -12.35 15.46
N THR A 343 -17.36 -11.88 14.84
CA THR A 343 -16.81 -10.54 15.07
C THR A 343 -16.69 -9.77 13.77
N ASP A 344 -17.19 -8.54 13.77
CA ASP A 344 -17.04 -7.60 12.65
C ASP A 344 -15.70 -6.87 12.79
N LEU A 345 -14.67 -7.40 12.15
CA LEU A 345 -13.30 -6.90 12.27
C LEU A 345 -13.04 -5.72 11.33
N VAL A 346 -12.57 -4.59 11.87
CA VAL A 346 -12.12 -3.47 11.04
C VAL A 346 -10.78 -3.83 10.41
N THR A 347 -10.75 -3.95 9.08
CA THR A 347 -9.54 -4.34 8.35
C THR A 347 -8.85 -3.12 7.75
N GLU A 348 -7.62 -2.86 8.17
CA GLU A 348 -6.74 -1.83 7.62
C GLU A 348 -5.73 -2.47 6.66
N ILE A 349 -5.66 -2.00 5.41
CA ILE A 349 -4.71 -2.51 4.41
C ILE A 349 -3.51 -1.56 4.34
N LEU A 350 -2.35 -2.04 4.77
CA LEU A 350 -1.09 -1.29 4.76
C LEU A 350 -0.42 -1.33 3.38
N GLN A 351 0.56 -0.45 3.16
CA GLN A 351 1.44 -0.53 2.00
C GLN A 351 2.17 -1.89 1.97
N PRO A 352 2.43 -2.44 0.78
CA PRO A 352 3.02 -3.76 0.67
C PRO A 352 4.41 -3.78 1.30
N LEU A 353 4.78 -4.91 1.90
CA LEU A 353 6.17 -5.23 2.11
C LEU A 353 6.81 -5.15 0.71
N ASN A 354 7.91 -4.42 0.54
CA ASN A 354 8.67 -4.44 -0.69
C ASN A 354 9.79 -5.49 -0.52
N PRO A 355 9.51 -6.80 -0.67
CA PRO A 355 10.57 -7.79 -0.70
C PRO A 355 11.47 -7.47 -1.87
N ALA A 356 12.77 -7.75 -1.71
CA ALA A 356 13.76 -7.47 -2.74
C ALA A 356 13.25 -7.94 -4.12
N PRO A 357 13.42 -7.12 -5.17
CA PRO A 357 12.95 -7.47 -6.50
C PRO A 357 13.60 -8.78 -6.93
N ILE A 358 12.79 -9.80 -7.18
CA ILE A 358 13.24 -11.05 -7.79
C ILE A 358 13.66 -10.73 -9.22
N ARG A 359 14.84 -11.20 -9.61
CA ARG A 359 15.39 -10.93 -10.94
C ARG A 359 14.46 -11.46 -12.03
N ALA A 360 14.05 -10.59 -12.95
CA ALA A 360 13.20 -10.96 -14.07
C ALA A 360 14.03 -11.50 -15.24
N VAL A 361 13.55 -12.55 -15.89
CA VAL A 361 14.08 -13.13 -17.12
C VAL A 361 13.06 -12.93 -18.24
N PRO A 362 13.42 -12.26 -19.35
CA PRO A 362 12.51 -12.08 -20.46
C PRO A 362 12.23 -13.41 -21.17
N VAL A 363 10.99 -13.58 -21.67
CA VAL A 363 10.67 -14.64 -22.63
C VAL A 363 11.37 -14.30 -23.95
N ASP A 364 12.06 -15.28 -24.53
CA ASP A 364 13.02 -15.10 -25.63
C ASP A 364 14.32 -14.38 -25.21
N GLY A 365 14.88 -14.79 -24.07
CA GLY A 365 16.15 -14.27 -23.58
C GLY A 365 16.86 -15.19 -22.58
N SER A 366 18.07 -14.82 -22.19
CA SER A 366 18.86 -15.52 -21.19
C SER A 366 19.34 -14.60 -20.06
N CYS A 367 19.72 -15.21 -18.95
CA CYS A 367 20.09 -14.55 -17.72
C CYS A 367 21.17 -15.37 -17.00
N ILE A 368 22.33 -14.76 -16.76
CA ILE A 368 23.39 -15.35 -15.92
C ILE A 368 22.94 -15.32 -14.46
N VAL A 369 22.90 -16.48 -13.82
CA VAL A 369 22.51 -16.66 -12.43
C VAL A 369 23.78 -16.70 -11.57
N PRO A 370 23.80 -16.04 -10.39
CA PRO A 370 24.94 -16.13 -9.47
C PRO A 370 25.24 -17.58 -9.08
N ASP A 371 26.50 -17.86 -8.77
CA ASP A 371 26.92 -19.17 -8.29
C ASP A 371 26.08 -19.59 -7.08
N ILE A 372 25.64 -20.85 -7.07
CA ILE A 372 24.67 -21.38 -6.12
C ILE A 372 25.42 -22.33 -5.18
N PRO A 373 25.53 -22.04 -3.87
CA PRO A 373 26.14 -22.97 -2.93
C PRO A 373 25.37 -24.28 -2.82
N GLU A 374 26.04 -25.30 -2.28
CA GLU A 374 25.43 -26.62 -2.04
C GLU A 374 24.15 -26.51 -1.19
N SER A 375 23.10 -27.24 -1.61
CA SER A 375 21.78 -27.26 -0.98
C SER A 375 21.06 -25.91 -0.91
N GLN A 376 21.43 -24.95 -1.76
CA GLN A 376 20.76 -23.65 -1.87
C GLN A 376 20.02 -23.49 -3.20
N SER A 377 19.11 -22.53 -3.26
CA SER A 377 18.40 -22.16 -4.48
C SER A 377 18.51 -20.67 -4.79
N ASN A 378 18.55 -20.36 -6.08
CA ASN A 378 18.36 -19.00 -6.58
C ASN A 378 17.01 -18.92 -7.31
N VAL A 379 16.25 -17.87 -7.02
CA VAL A 379 14.89 -17.69 -7.56
C VAL A 379 14.88 -16.51 -8.53
N MET A 380 14.24 -16.71 -9.68
CA MET A 380 13.97 -15.70 -10.69
C MET A 380 12.48 -15.72 -11.07
N THR A 381 12.06 -14.74 -11.88
CA THR A 381 10.68 -14.66 -12.38
C THR A 381 10.64 -14.40 -13.88
N PHE A 382 9.64 -14.93 -14.57
CA PHE A 382 9.35 -14.59 -15.96
C PHE A 382 7.85 -14.41 -16.17
N VAL A 383 7.49 -13.67 -17.22
CA VAL A 383 6.08 -13.34 -17.54
C VAL A 383 5.77 -13.87 -18.93
N VAL A 384 4.73 -14.69 -19.03
CA VAL A 384 4.18 -15.14 -20.31
C VAL A 384 3.12 -14.14 -20.74
N ASP A 385 3.47 -13.29 -21.70
CA ASP A 385 2.58 -12.26 -22.23
C ASP A 385 1.53 -12.85 -23.20
N GLY A 386 0.38 -12.20 -23.35
CA GLY A 386 -0.63 -12.57 -24.36
C GLY A 386 -1.92 -13.19 -23.82
N ARG A 387 -2.72 -13.80 -24.72
CA ARG A 387 -4.08 -14.33 -24.42
C ARG A 387 -4.22 -15.83 -24.64
N VAL A 388 -3.18 -16.47 -25.17
CA VAL A 388 -3.17 -17.90 -25.48
C VAL A 388 -2.00 -18.53 -24.73
N PRO A 389 -2.12 -19.81 -24.33
CA PRO A 389 -0.98 -20.54 -23.80
C PRO A 389 0.18 -20.53 -24.81
N GLN A 390 1.40 -20.41 -24.30
CA GLN A 390 2.62 -20.44 -25.10
C GLN A 390 3.45 -21.67 -24.71
N GLN A 391 3.91 -22.41 -25.71
CA GLN A 391 4.86 -23.49 -25.48
C GLN A 391 6.27 -22.89 -25.38
N LEU A 392 6.85 -22.93 -24.18
CA LEU A 392 8.18 -22.38 -23.91
C LEU A 392 9.13 -23.49 -23.50
N ASN A 393 10.37 -23.41 -23.96
CA ASN A 393 11.51 -24.15 -23.48
C ASN A 393 12.25 -23.29 -22.43
N VAL A 394 12.31 -23.78 -21.20
CA VAL A 394 13.05 -23.18 -20.08
C VAL A 394 14.28 -24.05 -19.84
N GLN A 395 15.46 -23.50 -20.06
CA GLN A 395 16.73 -24.22 -20.08
C GLN A 395 17.74 -23.58 -19.13
N CYS A 396 18.28 -24.35 -18.20
CA CYS A 396 19.37 -24.00 -17.31
C CYS A 396 20.64 -24.75 -17.71
N ARG A 397 21.69 -23.99 -18.02
CA ARG A 397 23.06 -24.48 -18.25
C ARG A 397 23.91 -24.13 -17.05
N PHE A 398 24.89 -24.95 -16.74
CA PHE A 398 25.87 -24.69 -15.69
C PHE A 398 27.22 -25.27 -16.11
N ALA A 399 28.30 -24.66 -15.64
CA ALA A 399 29.67 -25.10 -15.96
C ALA A 399 30.10 -26.27 -15.07
N THR A 400 29.70 -26.23 -13.78
CA THR A 400 29.97 -27.27 -12.79
C THR A 400 28.80 -27.38 -11.82
N GLY A 401 28.61 -28.54 -11.18
CA GLY A 401 27.57 -28.80 -10.17
C GLY A 401 26.37 -29.55 -10.74
N ASP A 402 25.37 -29.79 -9.90
CA ASP A 402 24.09 -30.43 -10.24
C ASP A 402 22.94 -29.54 -9.84
N CYS A 403 22.21 -29.02 -10.84
CA CYS A 403 21.08 -28.13 -10.61
C CYS A 403 19.76 -28.72 -11.10
N ASP A 404 18.75 -28.65 -10.24
CA ASP A 404 17.36 -28.94 -10.58
C ASP A 404 16.57 -27.64 -10.79
N LEU A 405 15.59 -27.71 -11.68
CA LEU A 405 14.74 -26.58 -12.07
C LEU A 405 13.31 -26.81 -11.53
N TYR A 406 12.82 -25.86 -10.74
CA TYR A 406 11.46 -25.86 -10.20
C TYR A 406 10.73 -24.60 -10.63
N ILE A 407 9.54 -24.74 -11.22
CA ILE A 407 8.73 -23.62 -11.71
C ILE A 407 7.38 -23.67 -11.00
N SER A 408 6.89 -22.52 -10.53
CA SER A 408 5.54 -22.40 -9.99
C SER A 408 4.90 -21.06 -10.38
N SER A 409 3.62 -21.10 -10.68
CA SER A 409 2.74 -19.94 -10.85
C SER A 409 2.10 -19.50 -9.52
N THR A 410 2.19 -20.35 -8.49
CA THR A 410 1.51 -20.14 -7.21
C THR A 410 2.49 -19.77 -6.10
N THR A 411 3.67 -20.39 -6.05
CA THR A 411 4.62 -20.20 -4.95
C THR A 411 5.81 -19.33 -5.37
N ARG A 412 6.13 -18.31 -4.57
CA ARG A 412 7.24 -17.38 -4.82
C ARG A 412 8.62 -18.02 -4.72
N GLU A 413 8.77 -19.06 -3.91
CA GLU A 413 9.99 -19.87 -3.75
C GLU A 413 9.70 -21.34 -4.11
N PRO A 414 9.67 -21.69 -5.40
CA PRO A 414 9.55 -23.08 -5.81
C PRO A 414 10.67 -23.92 -5.19
N SER A 415 10.34 -25.12 -4.74
CA SER A 415 11.28 -26.01 -4.05
C SER A 415 10.98 -27.47 -4.41
N PRO A 416 11.86 -28.43 -4.08
CA PRO A 416 11.57 -29.85 -4.29
C PRO A 416 10.27 -30.35 -3.64
N ALA A 417 9.79 -29.64 -2.61
CA ALA A 417 8.54 -29.98 -1.90
C ALA A 417 7.30 -29.26 -2.46
N ASN A 418 7.46 -28.23 -3.30
CA ASN A 418 6.36 -27.39 -3.77
C ASN A 418 6.71 -26.72 -5.11
N PHE A 419 6.17 -27.25 -6.21
CA PHE A 419 6.37 -26.79 -7.58
C PHE A 419 5.18 -27.17 -8.48
N ASP A 420 4.97 -26.44 -9.57
CA ASP A 420 3.98 -26.77 -10.60
C ASP A 420 4.63 -27.66 -11.69
N VAL A 421 5.88 -27.34 -12.03
CA VAL A 421 6.69 -28.07 -13.01
C VAL A 421 8.11 -28.25 -12.45
N CYS A 422 8.64 -29.47 -12.53
CA CYS A 422 9.99 -29.82 -12.09
C CYS A 422 10.76 -30.45 -13.25
N PHE A 423 12.07 -30.24 -13.32
CA PHE A 423 12.95 -30.99 -14.19
C PHE A 423 14.30 -31.29 -13.55
N GLN A 424 14.77 -32.52 -13.75
CA GLN A 424 16.01 -33.06 -13.21
C GLN A 424 16.83 -33.64 -14.35
N ALA A 425 18.06 -33.17 -14.55
CA ALA A 425 18.97 -33.77 -15.52
C ALA A 425 20.44 -33.56 -15.12
N ALA A 426 21.25 -34.58 -15.38
CA ALA A 426 22.70 -34.50 -15.25
C ALA A 426 23.28 -33.75 -16.46
N GLY A 427 23.52 -32.44 -16.31
CA GLY A 427 24.30 -31.61 -17.24
C GLY A 427 23.58 -30.38 -17.81
N GLU A 428 22.42 -30.54 -18.43
CA GLU A 428 21.63 -29.43 -18.99
C GLU A 428 20.16 -29.63 -18.63
N ALA A 429 19.64 -28.80 -17.73
CA ALA A 429 18.28 -28.90 -17.24
C ALA A 429 17.34 -28.12 -18.18
N SER A 430 16.61 -28.78 -19.09
CA SER A 430 15.65 -28.11 -19.98
C SER A 430 14.26 -28.71 -19.91
N VAL A 431 13.24 -27.86 -19.77
CA VAL A 431 11.84 -28.26 -19.80
C VAL A 431 11.08 -27.51 -20.88
N THR A 432 10.37 -28.25 -21.73
CA THR A 432 9.40 -27.66 -22.67
C THR A 432 8.00 -27.85 -22.10
N HIS A 433 7.31 -26.76 -21.79
CA HIS A 433 5.98 -26.81 -21.21
C HIS A 433 5.06 -25.75 -21.82
N GLU A 434 3.75 -26.01 -21.80
CA GLU A 434 2.74 -25.06 -22.23
C GLU A 434 2.35 -24.19 -21.04
N PHE A 435 2.76 -22.92 -21.07
CA PHE A 435 2.49 -21.96 -20.01
C PHE A 435 1.30 -21.08 -20.39
N VAL A 436 0.29 -21.01 -19.52
CA VAL A 436 -0.81 -20.05 -19.66
C VAL A 436 -0.30 -18.62 -19.39
N PRO A 437 -0.92 -17.58 -19.97
CA PRO A 437 -0.52 -16.20 -19.70
C PRO A 437 -0.56 -15.88 -18.20
N GLY A 438 0.56 -15.40 -17.66
CA GLY A 438 0.74 -15.25 -16.22
C GLY A 438 2.19 -15.03 -15.83
N ARG A 439 2.40 -14.73 -14.54
CA ARG A 439 3.73 -14.65 -13.94
C ARG A 439 4.10 -16.01 -13.37
N TYR A 440 5.35 -16.41 -13.58
CA TYR A 440 5.92 -17.62 -13.03
C TYR A 440 7.18 -17.31 -12.22
N PHE A 441 7.41 -18.09 -11.19
CA PHE A 441 8.63 -18.13 -10.40
C PHE A 441 9.40 -19.38 -10.79
N VAL A 442 10.71 -19.23 -10.96
CA VAL A 442 11.60 -20.31 -11.33
C VAL A 442 12.75 -20.35 -10.33
N ALA A 443 12.90 -21.47 -9.65
CA ALA A 443 14.00 -21.74 -8.74
C ALA A 443 14.97 -22.73 -9.37
N ILE A 444 16.25 -22.38 -9.32
CA ILE A 444 17.35 -23.31 -9.62
C ILE A 444 17.92 -23.75 -8.28
N HIS A 445 17.81 -25.04 -7.98
CA HIS A 445 18.31 -25.63 -6.74
C HIS A 445 19.58 -26.43 -7.02
N ALA A 446 20.66 -26.13 -6.31
CA ALA A 446 21.94 -26.80 -6.50
C ALA A 446 22.13 -27.89 -5.43
N TRP A 447 22.10 -29.16 -5.83
CA TRP A 447 22.39 -30.27 -4.92
C TRP A 447 23.88 -30.37 -4.58
N THR A 448 24.72 -29.96 -5.52
CA THR A 448 26.16 -29.70 -5.33
C THR A 448 26.45 -28.27 -5.77
N ALA A 449 27.46 -27.62 -5.18
CA ALA A 449 27.77 -26.22 -5.49
C ALA A 449 27.94 -26.00 -7.00
N ALA A 450 27.14 -25.08 -7.56
CA ALA A 450 27.05 -24.88 -9.00
C ALA A 450 27.62 -23.52 -9.43
N THR A 451 28.41 -23.53 -10.50
CA THR A 451 29.04 -22.31 -11.04
C THR A 451 28.76 -22.10 -12.52
N GLY A 452 28.78 -20.85 -12.97
CA GLY A 452 28.54 -20.50 -14.38
C GLY A 452 27.12 -20.82 -14.85
N VAL A 453 26.14 -20.59 -13.98
CA VAL A 453 24.73 -20.93 -14.22
C VAL A 453 24.10 -19.90 -15.18
N GLU A 454 23.46 -20.35 -16.25
CA GLU A 454 22.72 -19.52 -17.22
C GLU A 454 21.31 -20.09 -17.44
N LEU A 455 20.29 -19.28 -17.14
CA LEU A 455 18.89 -19.61 -17.44
C LEU A 455 18.47 -18.95 -18.76
N THR A 456 17.88 -19.72 -19.66
CA THR A 456 17.37 -19.31 -20.96
C THR A 456 15.90 -19.70 -21.09
N ILE A 457 15.05 -18.80 -21.58
CA ILE A 457 13.62 -19.06 -21.83
C ILE A 457 13.32 -18.70 -23.27
N ARG A 458 12.88 -19.66 -24.08
CA ARG A 458 12.60 -19.47 -25.51
C ARG A 458 11.28 -20.11 -25.94
N PRO A 459 10.58 -19.59 -26.95
CA PRO A 459 9.47 -20.30 -27.58
C PRO A 459 9.93 -21.65 -28.15
N ALA A 460 9.13 -22.70 -27.97
CA ALA A 460 9.44 -24.02 -28.53
C ALA A 460 9.20 -24.04 -30.05
N GLU A 461 10.15 -24.59 -30.81
CA GLU A 461 9.99 -24.77 -32.26
C GLU A 461 8.97 -25.88 -32.57
N LYS A 462 8.07 -25.63 -33.52
CA LYS A 462 7.03 -26.60 -33.92
C LYS A 462 7.64 -27.75 -34.73
N THR A 463 7.95 -28.86 -34.07
CA THR A 463 8.21 -30.13 -34.77
C THR A 463 6.91 -30.92 -34.89
N THR A 464 6.44 -31.05 -36.14
CA THR A 464 5.43 -32.04 -36.53
C THR A 464 6.03 -33.44 -36.42
N GLY A 465 5.51 -34.26 -35.49
CA GLY A 465 5.86 -35.68 -35.40
C GLY A 465 5.35 -36.32 -34.11
N TYR A 466 4.44 -37.29 -34.23
CA TYR A 466 4.00 -38.17 -33.15
C TYR A 466 5.17 -39.00 -32.60
N ALA A 467 5.35 -39.00 -31.27
CA ALA A 467 5.73 -40.17 -30.48
C ALA A 467 5.46 -39.86 -29.00
N MET A 468 4.48 -40.54 -28.41
CA MET A 468 4.42 -40.70 -26.97
C MET A 468 5.55 -41.64 -26.57
N ASP A 469 6.46 -41.18 -25.70
CA ASP A 469 6.99 -42.05 -24.65
C ASP A 469 7.63 -41.21 -23.54
N ALA A 470 6.99 -41.24 -22.37
CA ALA A 470 7.62 -40.99 -21.09
C ALA A 470 7.05 -42.03 -20.15
N THR A 471 7.78 -43.13 -20.02
CA THR A 471 7.57 -44.17 -19.02
C THR A 471 7.79 -43.57 -17.64
N VAL A 472 6.71 -43.03 -17.06
CA VAL A 472 6.55 -42.95 -15.61
C VAL A 472 6.24 -44.37 -15.15
N ASN A 473 6.99 -44.88 -14.18
CA ASN A 473 6.73 -46.18 -13.57
C ASN A 473 5.31 -46.21 -12.97
N THR A 474 4.38 -46.75 -13.73
CA THR A 474 2.99 -47.04 -13.36
C THR A 474 2.87 -48.52 -13.03
N GLU A 475 3.35 -48.93 -11.87
CA GLU A 475 3.00 -50.24 -11.33
C GLU A 475 1.95 -50.01 -10.23
N ASN A 476 0.68 -50.08 -10.65
CA ASN A 476 -0.56 -50.09 -9.85
C ASN A 476 -1.27 -48.75 -9.57
N MET A 477 -1.51 -47.89 -10.58
CA MET A 477 -2.46 -46.76 -10.48
C MET A 477 -3.61 -46.92 -11.49
N SER A 478 -4.85 -46.73 -11.06
CA SER A 478 -6.07 -46.77 -11.86
C SER A 478 -6.97 -45.57 -11.56
N THR A 479 -7.57 -44.98 -12.58
CA THR A 479 -8.31 -43.71 -12.45
C THR A 479 -9.72 -43.94 -11.91
N CYS A 480 -10.14 -43.13 -10.92
CA CYS A 480 -11.50 -43.17 -10.40
C CYS A 480 -12.51 -42.63 -11.44
N PRO A 481 -13.61 -43.34 -11.74
CA PRO A 481 -14.61 -42.90 -12.71
C PRO A 481 -15.44 -41.68 -12.25
N ASN A 482 -15.43 -41.33 -10.96
CA ASN A 482 -16.24 -40.24 -10.41
C ASN A 482 -15.44 -38.94 -10.19
N CYS A 483 -14.29 -38.97 -9.49
CA CYS A 483 -13.47 -37.77 -9.28
C CYS A 483 -12.38 -37.56 -10.34
N ARG A 484 -12.19 -38.53 -11.26
CA ARG A 484 -11.19 -38.53 -12.34
C ARG A 484 -9.72 -38.41 -11.88
N ARG A 485 -9.42 -38.71 -10.61
CA ARG A 485 -8.06 -38.77 -10.06
C ARG A 485 -7.42 -40.15 -10.27
N PRO A 486 -6.09 -40.25 -10.47
CA PRO A 486 -5.37 -41.52 -10.45
C PRO A 486 -5.28 -42.04 -9.01
N ILE A 487 -5.73 -43.28 -8.77
CA ILE A 487 -5.80 -43.91 -7.44
C ILE A 487 -5.03 -45.24 -7.49
N PRO A 488 -4.28 -45.64 -6.45
CA PRO A 488 -3.65 -46.95 -6.42
C PRO A 488 -4.67 -48.07 -6.66
N ALA A 489 -4.37 -49.03 -7.56
CA ALA A 489 -5.31 -50.07 -7.98
C ALA A 489 -5.90 -50.91 -6.83
N PRO A 490 -5.16 -51.24 -5.75
CA PRO A 490 -5.72 -51.92 -4.57
C PRO A 490 -6.74 -51.07 -3.79
N SER A 491 -6.62 -49.74 -3.88
CA SER A 491 -7.44 -48.77 -3.14
C SER A 491 -8.58 -48.18 -3.97
N LEU A 492 -8.60 -48.42 -5.29
CA LEU A 492 -9.62 -47.90 -6.21
C LEU A 492 -11.04 -48.32 -5.81
N GLN A 493 -11.22 -49.57 -5.36
CA GLN A 493 -12.55 -50.09 -5.03
C GLN A 493 -13.15 -49.38 -3.80
N LEU A 494 -12.34 -49.18 -2.75
CA LEU A 494 -12.74 -48.43 -1.55
C LEU A 494 -12.92 -46.94 -1.87
N HIS A 495 -12.01 -46.35 -2.64
CA HIS A 495 -12.11 -44.96 -3.07
C HIS A 495 -13.36 -44.71 -3.92
N SER A 496 -13.69 -45.58 -4.88
CA SER A 496 -14.86 -45.41 -5.77
C SER A 496 -16.18 -45.48 -5.00
N LEU A 497 -16.28 -46.36 -4.00
CA LEU A 497 -17.46 -46.47 -3.13
C LEU A 497 -17.65 -45.24 -2.24
N GLN A 498 -16.58 -44.67 -1.69
CA GLN A 498 -16.65 -43.47 -0.87
C GLN A 498 -16.82 -42.20 -1.72
N CYS A 499 -16.09 -42.10 -2.83
CA CYS A 499 -16.10 -40.97 -3.76
C CYS A 499 -17.47 -40.80 -4.41
N SER A 500 -18.12 -41.87 -4.87
CA SER A 500 -19.49 -41.82 -5.44
C SER A 500 -20.53 -41.27 -4.47
N ARG A 501 -20.33 -41.48 -3.16
CA ARG A 501 -21.25 -41.06 -2.09
C ARG A 501 -21.01 -39.65 -1.59
N THR A 502 -19.75 -39.20 -1.56
CA THR A 502 -19.34 -37.95 -0.91
C THR A 502 -18.94 -36.86 -1.88
N MET A 503 -18.45 -37.22 -3.07
CA MET A 503 -17.89 -36.29 -4.04
C MET A 503 -18.80 -36.08 -5.26
N TYR A 504 -18.86 -34.84 -5.69
CA TYR A 504 -19.48 -34.33 -6.91
C TYR A 504 -18.38 -33.75 -7.81
N PHE A 505 -18.35 -34.17 -9.08
CA PHE A 505 -17.48 -33.57 -10.08
C PHE A 505 -18.28 -32.56 -10.92
N CYS A 506 -17.83 -31.31 -10.95
CA CYS A 506 -18.45 -30.28 -11.77
C CYS A 506 -17.94 -30.36 -13.21
N GLU A 507 -18.82 -30.69 -14.16
CA GLU A 507 -18.47 -30.76 -15.59
C GLU A 507 -18.22 -29.38 -16.23
N LYS A 508 -18.59 -28.27 -15.56
CA LYS A 508 -18.38 -26.91 -16.07
C LYS A 508 -16.98 -26.36 -15.79
N CYS A 509 -16.40 -26.65 -14.63
CA CYS A 509 -15.08 -26.17 -14.23
C CYS A 509 -14.09 -27.29 -13.87
N SER A 510 -14.48 -28.55 -14.10
CA SER A 510 -13.65 -29.76 -13.88
C SER A 510 -13.09 -29.91 -12.46
N ARG A 511 -13.80 -29.39 -11.45
CA ARG A 511 -13.43 -29.50 -10.03
C ARG A 511 -14.24 -30.59 -9.33
N ALA A 512 -13.57 -31.39 -8.51
CA ALA A 512 -14.20 -32.33 -7.58
C ALA A 512 -14.45 -31.63 -6.23
N LEU A 513 -15.69 -31.70 -5.74
CA LEU A 513 -16.19 -31.00 -4.54
C LEU A 513 -17.05 -31.96 -3.74
N SER A 514 -17.35 -31.65 -2.48
CA SER A 514 -18.32 -32.45 -1.73
C SER A 514 -19.74 -32.25 -2.29
N ARG A 515 -20.58 -33.29 -2.21
CA ARG A 515 -21.98 -33.22 -2.70
C ARG A 515 -22.83 -32.21 -1.93
N THR A 516 -22.51 -31.96 -0.65
CA THR A 516 -23.17 -30.96 0.21
C THR A 516 -22.89 -29.53 -0.25
N GLU A 517 -21.77 -29.31 -0.94
CA GLU A 517 -21.33 -27.99 -1.40
C GLU A 517 -21.71 -27.68 -2.84
N ARG A 518 -22.20 -28.67 -3.61
CA ARG A 518 -22.60 -28.50 -5.01
C ARG A 518 -23.48 -27.27 -5.22
N ALA A 519 -24.54 -27.12 -4.43
CA ALA A 519 -25.48 -26.01 -4.59
C ALA A 519 -24.82 -24.64 -4.33
N LYS A 520 -23.86 -24.56 -3.41
CA LYS A 520 -23.11 -23.34 -3.11
C LYS A 520 -22.07 -23.04 -4.20
N HIS A 521 -21.38 -24.07 -4.68
CA HIS A 521 -20.44 -23.95 -5.79
C HIS A 521 -21.13 -23.46 -7.07
N ASP A 522 -22.26 -24.05 -7.44
CA ASP A 522 -23.03 -23.65 -8.61
C ASP A 522 -23.52 -22.19 -8.47
N ALA A 523 -23.93 -21.77 -7.27
CA ALA A 523 -24.36 -20.40 -6.99
C ALA A 523 -23.22 -19.37 -6.98
N LEU A 524 -22.02 -19.75 -6.57
CA LEU A 524 -20.88 -18.82 -6.45
C LEU A 524 -20.01 -18.76 -7.71
N GLN A 525 -19.82 -19.89 -8.40
CA GLN A 525 -18.88 -20.02 -9.52
C GLN A 525 -19.58 -20.09 -10.89
N HIS A 526 -20.87 -20.42 -10.93
CA HIS A 526 -21.64 -20.60 -12.17
C HIS A 526 -22.92 -19.74 -12.24
N SER A 527 -23.10 -18.78 -11.33
CA SER A 527 -24.22 -17.83 -11.40
C SER A 527 -24.00 -16.78 -12.49
N GLN A 528 -25.09 -16.40 -13.15
CA GLN A 528 -25.09 -15.34 -14.14
C GLN A 528 -25.07 -13.98 -13.45
N MET A 529 -24.06 -13.19 -13.78
CA MET A 529 -23.82 -11.88 -13.21
C MET A 529 -23.96 -10.81 -14.28
N HIS A 530 -24.38 -9.61 -13.87
CA HIS A 530 -24.57 -8.48 -14.75
C HIS A 530 -23.39 -7.50 -14.67
N CYS A 531 -23.03 -6.92 -15.80
CA CYS A 531 -22.13 -5.78 -15.90
C CYS A 531 -22.95 -4.49 -15.94
N GLU A 532 -22.40 -3.39 -15.41
CA GLU A 532 -22.96 -2.04 -15.47
C GLU A 532 -23.29 -1.58 -16.90
N CYS A 533 -22.67 -2.19 -17.91
CA CYS A 533 -22.99 -1.89 -19.30
C CYS A 533 -24.27 -2.57 -19.81
N GLY A 534 -24.89 -3.45 -19.02
CA GLY A 534 -26.05 -4.27 -19.34
C GLY A 534 -25.76 -5.70 -19.82
N PHE A 535 -24.48 -6.12 -19.84
CA PHE A 535 -24.10 -7.47 -20.30
C PHE A 535 -24.28 -8.51 -19.18
N VAL A 536 -24.92 -9.64 -19.49
CA VAL A 536 -25.15 -10.74 -18.54
C VAL A 536 -24.39 -11.97 -19.01
N ALA A 537 -23.58 -12.54 -18.12
CA ALA A 537 -22.76 -13.72 -18.41
C ALA A 537 -22.39 -14.45 -17.10
N GLU A 538 -21.97 -15.71 -17.21
CA GLU A 538 -21.29 -16.40 -16.10
C GLU A 538 -19.98 -15.65 -15.75
N GLN A 539 -19.54 -15.75 -14.50
CA GLN A 539 -18.48 -14.91 -13.93
C GLN A 539 -17.18 -14.88 -14.76
N ALA A 540 -16.75 -16.03 -15.31
CA ALA A 540 -15.57 -16.13 -16.17
C ALA A 540 -15.72 -15.33 -17.48
N ALA A 541 -16.87 -15.40 -18.14
CA ALA A 541 -17.16 -14.65 -19.36
C ALA A 541 -17.38 -13.15 -19.06
N LEU A 542 -17.94 -12.82 -17.89
CA LEU A 542 -18.10 -11.43 -17.44
C LEU A 542 -16.74 -10.74 -17.20
N MET A 543 -15.72 -11.48 -16.78
CA MET A 543 -14.36 -10.95 -16.62
C MET A 543 -13.71 -10.57 -17.94
N VAL A 544 -13.75 -11.45 -18.95
CA VAL A 544 -13.26 -11.13 -20.30
C VAL A 544 -14.01 -9.91 -20.85
N HIS A 545 -15.32 -9.85 -20.62
CA HIS A 545 -16.12 -8.70 -20.98
C HIS A 545 -15.64 -7.42 -20.27
N ARG A 546 -15.55 -7.38 -18.95
CA ARG A 546 -15.14 -6.20 -18.16
C ARG A 546 -13.74 -5.70 -18.51
N ARG A 547 -12.81 -6.60 -18.83
CA ARG A 547 -11.42 -6.25 -19.18
C ARG A 547 -11.28 -5.78 -20.62
N GLU A 548 -11.96 -6.43 -21.57
CA GLU A 548 -11.62 -6.30 -22.99
C GLU A 548 -12.73 -5.69 -23.83
N GLN A 549 -14.00 -5.92 -23.48
CA GLN A 549 -15.15 -5.63 -24.35
C GLN A 549 -16.09 -4.55 -23.77
N CYS A 550 -16.05 -4.32 -22.46
CA CYS A 550 -16.95 -3.41 -21.77
C CYS A 550 -16.67 -1.96 -22.16
N LYS A 551 -17.75 -1.23 -22.47
CA LYS A 551 -17.69 0.22 -22.75
C LYS A 551 -17.17 1.04 -21.56
N PHE A 552 -17.38 0.55 -20.33
CA PHE A 552 -16.92 1.20 -19.10
C PHE A 552 -15.59 0.64 -18.58
N ARG A 553 -14.88 -0.19 -19.36
CA ARG A 553 -13.59 -0.75 -18.91
C ARG A 553 -12.61 0.36 -18.47
N PRO A 554 -11.90 0.18 -17.34
CA PRO A 554 -10.92 1.15 -16.89
C PRO A 554 -9.71 1.15 -17.83
N THR A 555 -9.37 2.32 -18.35
CA THR A 555 -8.18 2.53 -19.20
C THR A 555 -7.32 3.65 -18.65
N SER A 556 -6.01 3.52 -18.83
CA SER A 556 -5.04 4.53 -18.42
C SER A 556 -5.07 5.76 -19.33
N CYS A 557 -4.88 6.93 -18.73
CA CYS A 557 -4.53 8.13 -19.46
C CYS A 557 -3.06 8.08 -19.90
N ILE A 558 -2.74 8.63 -21.08
CA ILE A 558 -1.35 8.71 -21.57
C ILE A 558 -0.56 9.88 -20.98
N TYR A 559 -1.22 10.78 -20.25
CA TYR A 559 -0.64 12.00 -19.69
C TYR A 559 -0.67 12.08 -18.16
N CYS A 560 -1.29 11.11 -17.49
CA CYS A 560 -1.35 11.06 -16.02
C CYS A 560 -1.61 9.63 -15.52
N PRO A 561 -1.33 9.33 -14.25
CA PRO A 561 -1.49 7.99 -13.70
C PRO A 561 -2.96 7.59 -13.43
N MET A 562 -3.94 8.49 -13.63
CA MET A 562 -5.35 8.17 -13.38
C MET A 562 -5.91 7.19 -14.42
N ARG A 563 -6.64 6.18 -13.94
CA ARG A 563 -7.47 5.29 -14.76
C ARG A 563 -8.87 5.88 -14.87
N VAL A 564 -9.40 5.95 -16.09
CA VAL A 564 -10.73 6.49 -16.40
C VAL A 564 -11.50 5.47 -17.24
N HIS A 565 -12.84 5.56 -17.26
CA HIS A 565 -13.64 4.70 -18.14
C HIS A 565 -13.25 4.93 -19.60
N GLN A 566 -13.24 3.89 -20.42
CA GLN A 566 -12.91 3.96 -21.84
C GLN A 566 -13.70 5.05 -22.59
N VAL A 567 -14.98 5.24 -22.27
CA VAL A 567 -15.81 6.34 -22.83
C VAL A 567 -15.28 7.73 -22.47
N GLN A 568 -14.74 7.89 -21.26
CA GLN A 568 -14.25 9.17 -20.73
C GLN A 568 -12.78 9.42 -21.06
N ARG A 569 -12.06 8.42 -21.60
CA ARG A 569 -10.63 8.53 -21.91
C ARG A 569 -10.31 9.67 -22.87
N GLY A 570 -11.07 9.81 -23.96
CA GLY A 570 -10.87 10.88 -24.95
C GLY A 570 -11.03 12.27 -24.34
N PRO A 571 -12.20 12.60 -23.75
CA PRO A 571 -12.44 13.87 -23.07
C PRO A 571 -11.40 14.16 -21.98
N HIS A 572 -11.05 13.16 -21.17
CA HIS A 572 -10.03 13.31 -20.14
C HIS A 572 -8.65 13.62 -20.73
N GLN A 573 -8.23 12.95 -21.80
CA GLN A 573 -6.93 13.20 -22.45
C GLN A 573 -6.82 14.60 -23.05
N GLN A 574 -7.93 15.16 -23.57
CA GLN A 574 -7.95 16.54 -24.10
C GLN A 574 -7.67 17.56 -22.99
N ILE A 575 -8.32 17.42 -21.84
CA ILE A 575 -8.13 18.33 -20.71
C ILE A 575 -6.77 18.10 -20.05
N CYS A 576 -6.42 16.83 -19.80
CA CYS A 576 -5.19 16.44 -19.13
C CYS A 576 -3.93 16.81 -19.96
N GLY A 577 -3.99 16.66 -21.28
CA GLY A 577 -2.89 17.02 -22.19
C GLY A 577 -2.60 18.53 -22.27
N LEU A 578 -3.57 19.38 -21.95
CA LEU A 578 -3.44 20.85 -21.93
C LEU A 578 -2.96 21.41 -20.58
N ARG A 579 -2.85 20.57 -19.55
CA ARG A 579 -2.27 20.97 -18.27
C ARG A 579 -0.78 21.23 -18.42
N ASP A 580 -0.31 22.24 -17.70
CA ASP A 580 1.11 22.55 -17.60
C ASP A 580 1.81 21.54 -16.69
N SER A 581 3.05 21.22 -17.03
CA SER A 581 3.94 20.39 -16.24
C SER A 581 5.36 20.92 -16.39
N THR A 582 6.17 20.71 -15.37
CA THR A 582 7.54 21.27 -15.31
C THR A 582 8.51 20.13 -15.54
N CYS A 583 9.44 20.32 -16.48
CA CYS A 583 10.48 19.33 -16.75
C CYS A 583 11.43 19.24 -15.57
N ARG A 584 11.79 18.04 -15.14
CA ARG A 584 12.71 17.87 -14.00
C ARG A 584 14.18 17.98 -14.38
N ILE A 585 14.50 17.89 -15.67
CA ILE A 585 15.88 17.98 -16.16
C ILE A 585 16.26 19.45 -16.43
N CYS A 586 15.41 20.20 -17.13
CA CYS A 586 15.67 21.61 -17.45
C CYS A 586 14.75 22.63 -16.77
N TYR A 587 13.81 22.19 -15.93
CA TYR A 587 12.88 23.07 -15.19
C TYR A 587 11.97 23.97 -16.05
N GLN A 588 11.93 23.73 -17.36
CA GLN A 588 11.04 24.44 -18.28
C GLN A 588 9.60 23.94 -18.16
N GLN A 589 8.64 24.85 -18.30
CA GLN A 589 7.23 24.50 -18.37
C GLN A 589 6.85 24.05 -19.77
N PHE A 590 6.06 22.98 -19.86
CA PHE A 590 5.52 22.46 -21.10
C PHE A 590 4.11 21.92 -20.89
N LYS A 591 3.32 21.84 -21.96
CA LYS A 591 2.00 21.19 -21.94
C LYS A 591 2.20 19.68 -21.98
N ARG A 592 1.51 18.90 -21.15
CA ARG A 592 1.72 17.43 -21.07
C ARG A 592 1.65 16.69 -22.42
N LYS A 593 0.80 17.15 -23.34
CA LYS A 593 0.71 16.62 -24.71
C LYS A 593 2.01 16.76 -25.52
N GLU A 594 2.91 17.65 -25.13
CA GLU A 594 4.15 17.99 -25.81
C GLU A 594 5.38 17.31 -25.18
N ILE A 595 5.20 16.49 -24.15
CA ILE A 595 6.34 15.93 -23.41
C ILE A 595 7.31 15.16 -24.32
N ARG A 596 6.80 14.35 -25.25
CA ARG A 596 7.64 13.59 -26.18
C ARG A 596 8.53 14.50 -27.03
N ARG A 597 7.95 15.60 -27.53
CA ARG A 597 8.68 16.60 -28.32
C ARG A 597 9.68 17.38 -27.46
N HIS A 598 9.34 17.65 -26.20
CA HIS A 598 10.24 18.30 -25.25
C HIS A 598 11.44 17.41 -24.92
N MET A 599 11.19 16.13 -24.60
CA MET A 599 12.23 15.16 -24.26
C MET A 599 13.17 14.87 -25.43
N GLU A 600 12.65 14.83 -26.65
CA GLU A 600 13.46 14.66 -27.86
C GLU A 600 14.33 15.88 -28.16
N ARG A 601 13.76 17.10 -28.11
CA ARG A 601 14.49 18.31 -28.51
C ARG A 601 15.47 18.82 -27.46
N GLU A 602 15.05 18.80 -26.19
CA GLU A 602 15.81 19.42 -25.11
C GLU A 602 16.75 18.41 -24.41
N HIS A 603 16.43 17.11 -24.46
CA HIS A 603 17.17 16.07 -23.74
C HIS A 603 17.67 14.92 -24.62
N ASN A 604 17.35 14.92 -25.93
CA ASN A 604 17.71 13.86 -26.87
C ASN A 604 17.27 12.44 -26.41
N ILE A 605 16.16 12.35 -25.68
CA ILE A 605 15.56 11.10 -25.20
C ILE A 605 14.55 10.61 -26.24
N ASP A 606 14.58 9.31 -26.57
CA ASP A 606 13.66 8.70 -27.52
C ASP A 606 12.18 8.91 -27.11
N PRO A 607 11.35 9.54 -27.95
CA PRO A 607 9.91 9.74 -27.71
C PRO A 607 9.13 8.49 -27.29
N ARG A 608 9.59 7.30 -27.68
CA ARG A 608 8.92 6.00 -27.45
C ARG A 608 9.14 5.47 -26.04
N THR A 609 10.23 5.86 -25.37
CA THR A 609 10.53 5.44 -24.00
C THR A 609 9.84 6.32 -22.96
N VAL A 610 9.32 7.49 -23.36
CA VAL A 610 8.61 8.42 -22.49
C VAL A 610 7.20 7.92 -22.16
N THR A 611 7.00 7.56 -20.90
CA THR A 611 5.73 7.09 -20.33
C THR A 611 4.98 8.22 -19.61
N ALA A 612 3.71 7.97 -19.25
CA ALA A 612 2.93 8.88 -18.40
C ALA A 612 3.55 9.09 -17.00
N HIS A 613 4.42 8.16 -16.57
CA HIS A 613 5.12 8.19 -15.28
C HIS A 613 6.25 9.23 -15.28
N ASP A 614 6.93 9.39 -16.42
CA ASP A 614 8.03 10.34 -16.62
C ASP A 614 7.58 11.81 -16.69
N ILE A 615 6.26 12.04 -16.79
CA ILE A 615 5.66 13.38 -16.66
C ILE A 615 5.58 13.82 -15.19
N HIS A 616 5.54 12.85 -14.28
CA HIS A 616 5.18 13.05 -12.88
C HIS A 616 6.29 12.70 -11.89
N ARG A 617 7.20 11.80 -12.24
CA ARG A 617 8.50 11.55 -11.59
C ARG A 617 9.62 12.30 -12.27
#